data_AF-A0A7C4MBW0-F1
#
_entry.id   AF-A0A7C4MBW0-F1
#
_cell.length_a   1.000
_cell.length_b   1.000
_cell.length_c   1.000
_cell.angle_alpha   90.00
_cell.angle_beta   90.00
_cell.angle_gamma   90.00
#
_symmetry.space_group_name_H-M   'P 1'
#
loop_
_entity.id
_entity.type
_entity.pdbx_description
1 polymer ?
#
loop_
_entity_poly.entity_id
_entity_poly.type
_entity_poly.pdbx_seq_one_letter_code
_entity_poly.pdbx_strand_id
1 'polypeptide(L)' 'MKIKEKEKLKMAKCPNCKTENPNPAKEWKYGIFTVKAYTCKNCQTQFREYYDKNGKHSFTLKLQKG' A
#
# COMPACT_ATOMS: atom_id res chain seq x y z
N MET A 1 6.15 19.97 -21.74
CA MET A 1 5.78 18.60 -21.33
C MET A 1 5.05 18.67 -19.99
N LYS A 2 3.72 18.49 -20.01
CA LYS A 2 2.86 18.50 -18.81
C LYS A 2 3.06 17.18 -18.07
N ILE A 3 4.08 17.11 -17.21
CA ILE A 3 4.15 16.02 -16.22
C ILE A 3 3.07 16.36 -15.20
N LYS A 4 1.88 15.86 -15.51
CA LYS A 4 0.65 15.91 -14.73
C LYS A 4 0.97 15.95 -13.25
N GLU A 5 0.41 16.95 -12.58
CA GLU A 5 0.03 16.91 -11.17
C GLU A 5 0.11 15.48 -10.64
N LYS A 6 1.26 15.13 -10.05
CA LYS A 6 1.43 13.88 -9.35
C LYS A 6 0.46 14.00 -8.20
N GLU A 7 -0.74 13.46 -8.43
CA GLU A 7 -1.70 13.11 -7.40
C GLU A 7 -0.88 12.68 -6.20
N LYS A 8 -1.21 13.30 -5.07
CA LYS A 8 -0.60 13.15 -3.76
C LYS A 8 -0.67 11.67 -3.37
N LEU A 9 0.17 10.84 -4.01
CA LEU A 9 0.30 9.42 -3.84
C LEU A 9 0.76 9.28 -2.41
N LYS A 10 -0.17 8.96 -1.52
CA LYS A 10 0.19 8.52 -0.17
C LYS A 10 1.09 7.30 -0.38
N MET A 11 2.39 7.53 -0.28
CA MET A 11 3.39 6.48 -0.37
C MET A 11 3.16 5.57 0.83
N ALA A 12 2.87 4.30 0.57
CA ALA A 12 2.61 3.34 1.62
C ALA A 12 3.88 3.22 2.48
N LYS A 13 3.76 3.40 3.79
CA LYS A 13 4.91 3.27 4.70
C LYS A 13 4.99 1.84 5.19
N CYS A 14 6.17 1.24 5.07
CA CYS A 14 6.38 -0.10 5.60
C CYS A 14 6.11 -0.10 7.11
N PRO A 15 5.20 -0.94 7.62
CA PRO A 15 4.87 -0.97 9.06
C PRO A 15 6.03 -1.50 9.92
N ASN A 16 7.07 -2.06 9.31
CA ASN A 16 8.23 -2.61 10.00
C ASN A 16 9.39 -1.59 10.09
N CYS A 17 9.91 -1.13 8.94
CA CYS A 17 11.08 -0.25 8.89
C CYS A 17 10.77 1.20 8.52
N LYS A 18 9.49 1.58 8.37
CA LYS A 18 8.99 2.92 8.02
C LYS A 18 9.43 3.48 6.65
N THR A 19 10.23 2.73 5.89
CA THR A 19 10.61 3.07 4.52
C THR A 19 9.38 3.22 3.64
N GLU A 20 9.40 4.23 2.79
CA GLU A 20 8.31 4.51 1.85
C GLU A 20 8.34 3.56 0.66
N ASN A 21 7.17 3.09 0.25
CA ASN A 21 6.96 2.19 -0.86
C ASN A 21 6.01 2.86 -1.86
N PRO A 22 6.51 3.41 -2.97
CA PRO A 22 5.70 4.24 -3.87
C PRO A 22 4.69 3.44 -4.69
N ASN A 23 5.01 2.19 -5.03
CA ASN A 23 4.17 1.37 -5.90
C ASN A 23 3.77 0.06 -5.20
N PRO A 24 2.48 -0.31 -5.23
CA PRO A 24 2.05 -1.64 -4.84
C PRO A 24 2.58 -2.67 -5.85
N ALA A 25 2.95 -3.84 -5.35
CA ALA A 25 3.30 -4.99 -6.18
C ALA A 25 2.06 -5.60 -6.85
N LYS A 26 0.90 -5.50 -6.20
CA LYS A 26 -0.37 -5.97 -6.72
C LYS A 26 -1.52 -5.17 -6.12
N GLU A 27 -2.56 -4.93 -6.90
CA GLU A 27 -3.81 -4.32 -6.45
C GLU A 27 -4.98 -5.22 -6.84
N TRP A 28 -5.97 -5.39 -5.96
CA TRP A 28 -7.20 -6.16 -6.24
C TRP A 28 -8.37 -5.70 -5.37
N LYS A 29 -9.59 -6.10 -5.73
CA LYS A 29 -10.80 -5.88 -4.92
C LYS A 29 -11.03 -7.08 -3.98
N TYR A 30 -11.39 -6.81 -2.73
CA TYR A 30 -11.76 -7.81 -1.73
C TYR A 30 -13.02 -7.34 -1.00
N GLY A 31 -14.18 -7.83 -1.44
CA GLY A 31 -15.47 -7.34 -0.97
C GLY A 31 -15.62 -5.83 -1.21
N ILE A 32 -15.89 -5.09 -0.14
CA ILE A 32 -16.00 -3.61 -0.17
C ILE A 32 -14.65 -2.89 -0.23
N PHE A 33 -13.53 -3.62 -0.13
CA PHE A 33 -12.20 -3.03 -0.02
C PHE A 33 -11.44 -3.07 -1.34
N THR A 34 -10.63 -2.03 -1.57
CA THR A 34 -9.51 -2.07 -2.52
C THR A 34 -8.26 -2.41 -1.73
N VAL A 35 -7.58 -3.49 -2.11
CA VAL A 35 -6.39 -3.98 -1.43
C VAL A 35 -5.18 -3.67 -2.29
N LYS A 36 -4.18 -3.05 -1.67
CA LYS A 36 -2.87 -2.80 -2.26
C LYS A 36 -1.83 -3.59 -1.49
N ALA A 37 -1.16 -4.54 -2.15
CA ALA A 37 -0.08 -5.31 -1.57
C ALA A 37 1.27 -4.69 -1.88
N TYR A 38 2.14 -4.74 -0.89
CA TYR A 38 3.47 -4.17 -0.93
C TYR A 38 4.48 -5.18 -0.41
N THR A 39 5.65 -5.20 -1.07
CA THR A 39 6.86 -5.82 -0.54
C THR A 39 7.85 -4.70 -0.29
N CYS A 40 8.25 -4.51 0.97
CA CYS A 40 9.24 -3.49 1.30
C CYS A 40 10.58 -3.85 0.68
N LYS A 41 11.17 -2.95 -0.13
CA LYS A 41 12.49 -3.21 -0.73
C LYS A 41 13.64 -3.22 0.28
N ASN A 42 13.46 -2.56 1.43
CA ASN A 42 14.49 -2.44 2.45
C ASN A 42 14.53 -3.66 3.39
N CYS A 43 13.40 -4.00 4.03
CA CYS A 43 13.35 -5.09 5.02
C CYS A 43 12.58 -6.33 4.55
N GLN A 44 12.21 -6.40 3.26
CA GLN A 44 11.47 -7.50 2.62
C GLN A 44 10.11 -7.85 3.25
N THR A 45 9.65 -7.07 4.24
CA THR A 45 8.34 -7.26 4.87
C THR A 45 7.24 -7.11 3.84
N GLN A 46 6.38 -8.12 3.75
CA GLN A 46 5.15 -8.07 2.97
C GLN A 46 4.02 -7.52 3.82
N PHE A 47 3.30 -6.56 3.27
CA PHE A 47 2.16 -5.94 3.94
C PHE A 47 1.08 -5.55 2.92
N ARG A 48 -0.14 -5.34 3.40
CA ARG A 48 -1.29 -4.97 2.59
C ARG A 48 -1.98 -3.78 3.21
N GLU A 49 -2.36 -2.82 2.40
CA GLU A 49 -3.23 -1.73 2.80
C GLU A 49 -4.63 -1.95 2.23
N TYR A 50 -5.64 -1.72 3.06
CA TYR A 50 -7.03 -1.85 2.69
C TYR A 50 -7.65 -0.46 2.65
N TYR A 51 -8.34 -0.16 1.56
CA TYR A 51 -9.03 1.09 1.32
C TYR A 51 -10.52 0.80 1.17
N ASP A 52 -11.38 1.62 1.79
CA ASP A 52 -12.82 1.45 1.71
C ASP A 52 -13.37 1.78 0.31
N LYS A 53 -14.69 1.67 0.14
CA LYS A 53 -15.39 2.00 -1.11
C LYS A 53 -15.20 3.45 -1.58
N ASN A 54 -14.83 4.36 -0.68
CA ASN A 54 -14.57 5.77 -0.97
C ASN A 54 -13.07 6.05 -1.22
N GLY A 55 -12.22 5.02 -1.18
CA GLY A 55 -10.76 5.16 -1.31
C GLY A 55 -10.06 5.64 -0.04
N LYS A 56 -10.74 5.65 1.12
CA LYS A 56 -10.12 5.99 2.40
C LYS A 56 -9.36 4.79 2.95
N HIS A 57 -8.09 5.00 3.31
CA HIS A 57 -7.30 3.98 4.04
C HIS A 57 -8.04 3.57 5.32
N SER A 58 -8.26 2.26 5.46
CA SER A 58 -8.94 1.65 6.59
C SER A 58 -7.93 1.06 7.56
N PHE A 59 -7.08 0.15 7.10
CA PHE A 59 -6.05 -0.49 7.93
C PHE A 59 -4.93 -1.10 7.10
N THR A 60 -3.81 -1.38 7.78
CA THR A 60 -2.64 -2.05 7.22
C THR A 60 -2.43 -3.39 7.91
N LEU A 61 -2.29 -4.46 7.12
CA LEU A 61 -2.04 -5.81 7.61
C LEU A 61 -0.61 -6.22 7.25
N LYS A 62 0.21 -6.51 8.27
CA LYS A 62 1.54 -7.13 8.09
C LYS A 62 1.36 -8.63 7.88
N LEU A 63 1.96 -9.19 6.84
CA LEU A 63 2.08 -10.63 6.71
C LEU A 63 3.33 -11.07 7.47
N GLN A 64 3.14 -11.59 8.68
CA GLN A 64 4.17 -12.38 9.34
C GLN A 64 3.87 -13.85 9.04
N LYS A 65 4.91 -14.63 8.71
CA LYS A 65 4.83 -16.08 8.88
C LYS A 65 4.64 -16.32 10.38
N GLY A 66 3.53 -16.96 10.73
CA GLY A 66 3.35 -17.55 12.06
C GLY A 66 4.37 -18.65 12.30
#